data_AF-A0AA39UR82-F1
#
_entry.id   AF-A0AA39UR82-F1
#
_cell.length_a   1.000
_cell.length_b   1.000
_cell.length_c   1.000
_cell.angle_alpha   90.00
_cell.angle_beta   90.00
_cell.angle_gamma   90.00
#
_symmetry.space_group_name_H-M   'P 1'
#
loop_
_entity.id
_entity.type
_entity.pdbx_description
1 polymer ?
#
loop_
_entity_poly.entity_id
_entity_poly.type
_entity_poly.pdbx_seq_one_letter_code
_entity_poly.pdbx_strand_id
1 'polypeptide(L)'
;LPPRHLRDLYSNRVIVYKSHWSVSHAYVDEKDRISVWSPINGRAWPVPLPKGSDLNLLRTELLNLGAEYVCQLDLLCLRQAGGLNDDLRAMEWRVDVPTIENVYRMPGQVVCYFSGLGRPL
;
A
#
# COMPACT_ATOMS: atom_id res chain seq x y z
N LEU A 1 3.96 15.80 7.84
CA LEU A 1 2.76 15.18 8.44
C LEU A 1 2.97 13.67 8.45
N PRO A 2 2.70 12.99 9.57
CA PRO A 2 2.81 11.54 9.63
C PRO A 2 1.71 10.86 8.79
N PRO A 3 1.93 9.62 8.33
CA PRO A 3 0.92 8.84 7.63
C PRO A 3 -0.31 8.62 8.53
N ARG A 4 -1.50 8.82 7.98
CA ARG A 4 -2.77 8.71 8.73
C ARG A 4 -3.28 7.28 8.85
N HIS A 5 -2.98 6.46 7.84
CA HIS A 5 -3.54 5.12 7.67
C HIS A 5 -2.43 4.09 7.54
N LEU A 6 -2.45 3.09 8.41
CA LEU A 6 -1.46 2.02 8.45
C LEU A 6 -2.18 0.68 8.48
N ARG A 7 -1.66 -0.33 7.78
CA ARG A 7 -2.23 -1.67 7.79
C ARG A 7 -1.65 -2.46 8.95
N ASP A 8 -2.53 -2.93 9.80
CA ASP A 8 -2.24 -3.99 10.76
C ASP A 8 -2.21 -5.33 10.01
N LEU A 9 -1.03 -5.96 9.99
CA LEU A 9 -0.81 -7.22 9.31
C LEU A 9 -1.33 -8.43 10.10
N TYR A 10 -1.69 -8.30 11.37
CA TYR A 10 -2.37 -9.36 12.13
C TYR A 10 -3.88 -9.27 11.96
N SER A 11 -4.47 -8.09 12.08
CA SER A 11 -5.93 -7.93 12.01
C SER A 11 -6.47 -7.70 10.59
N ASN A 12 -5.59 -7.42 9.61
CA ASN A 12 -5.95 -7.04 8.23
C ASN A 12 -6.80 -5.77 8.12
N ARG A 13 -6.55 -4.80 9.00
CA ARG A 13 -7.35 -3.56 9.08
C ARG A 13 -6.45 -2.34 9.00
N VAL A 14 -7.06 -1.21 8.62
CA VAL A 14 -6.42 0.10 8.74
C VAL A 14 -6.53 0.59 10.19
N ILE A 15 -5.42 1.01 10.76
CA ILE A 15 -5.30 1.59 12.10
C ILE A 15 -4.64 2.98 12.04
N VAL A 16 -4.74 3.70 13.15
CA VAL A 16 -4.13 5.03 13.34
C VAL A 16 -2.67 4.90 13.80
N TYR A 17 -1.89 5.92 13.48
CA TYR A 17 -0.44 6.08 13.66
C TYR A 17 0.22 5.45 14.91
N LYS A 18 1.32 4.73 14.67
CA LYS A 18 2.28 4.06 15.60
C LYS A 18 3.67 3.99 14.93
N SER A 19 4.62 3.21 15.48
CA SER A 19 5.84 2.80 14.77
C SER A 19 5.54 1.73 13.71
N HIS A 20 6.10 1.86 12.50
CA HIS A 20 5.72 1.05 11.33
C HIS A 20 6.90 0.73 10.43
N TRP A 21 6.75 -0.33 9.66
CA TRP A 21 7.54 -0.61 8.49
C TRP A 21 6.94 0.11 7.28
N SER A 22 7.77 0.42 6.30
CA SER A 22 7.34 1.04 5.04
C SER A 22 7.58 0.06 3.91
N VAL A 23 6.68 0.03 2.93
CA VAL A 23 6.84 -0.81 1.73
C VAL A 23 6.81 0.09 0.52
N SER A 24 7.88 0.04 -0.26
CA SER A 24 7.99 0.70 -1.55
C SER A 24 7.95 -0.35 -2.66
N HIS A 25 7.41 0.00 -3.82
CA HIS A 25 7.44 -0.86 -4.99
C HIS A 25 7.63 -0.06 -6.28
N ALA A 26 8.22 -0.70 -7.30
CA ALA A 26 8.36 -0.11 -8.62
C ALA A 26 7.00 0.07 -9.29
N TYR A 27 6.86 1.17 -10.04
CA TYR A 27 5.62 1.44 -10.74
C TYR A 27 5.36 0.46 -11.88
N VAL A 28 4.09 0.18 -12.13
CA VAL A 28 3.63 -0.70 -13.22
C VAL A 28 2.67 0.05 -14.12
N ASP A 29 2.69 -0.27 -15.40
CA ASP A 29 1.83 0.32 -16.42
C ASP A 29 0.35 0.04 -16.14
N GLU A 30 -0.56 0.89 -16.61
CA GLU A 30 -2.02 0.68 -16.49
C GLU A 30 -2.47 -0.67 -17.04
N LYS A 31 -1.93 -1.09 -18.19
CA LYS A 31 -2.28 -2.38 -18.80
C LYS A 31 -1.89 -3.58 -17.93
N ASP A 32 -0.95 -3.38 -17.01
CA ASP A 32 -0.40 -4.40 -16.12
C ASP A 32 -0.98 -4.33 -14.70
N ARG A 33 -2.01 -3.50 -14.49
CA ARG A 33 -2.74 -3.37 -13.23
C ARG A 33 -4.11 -4.05 -13.29
N ILE A 34 -4.60 -4.45 -12.12
CA ILE A 34 -5.97 -4.94 -11.89
C ILE A 34 -6.56 -4.20 -10.69
N SER A 35 -7.85 -3.87 -10.79
CA SER A 35 -8.60 -3.25 -9.69
C SER A 35 -9.22 -4.32 -8.80
N VAL A 36 -8.77 -4.43 -7.56
CA VAL A 36 -9.20 -5.46 -6.60
C VAL A 36 -9.96 -4.84 -5.43
N TRP A 37 -11.18 -5.31 -5.18
CA TRP A 37 -11.94 -4.94 -4.00
C TRP A 37 -11.37 -5.63 -2.77
N SER A 38 -10.63 -4.89 -1.96
CA SER A 38 -10.02 -5.42 -0.75
C SER A 38 -10.91 -5.19 0.48
N PRO A 39 -10.93 -6.11 1.47
CA PRO A 39 -11.53 -5.83 2.77
C PRO A 39 -10.72 -4.81 3.59
N ILE A 40 -9.48 -4.50 3.20
CA ILE A 40 -8.54 -3.75 4.04
C ILE A 40 -9.01 -2.32 4.25
N ASN A 41 -9.52 -1.70 3.19
CA ASN A 41 -10.18 -0.39 3.20
C ASN A 41 -11.70 -0.50 3.39
N GLY A 42 -12.19 -1.61 3.96
CA GLY A 42 -13.62 -1.84 4.14
C GLY A 42 -14.41 -1.96 2.84
N ARG A 43 -13.76 -2.32 1.72
CA ARG A 43 -14.36 -2.33 0.38
C ARG A 43 -14.93 -0.96 -0.04
N ALA A 44 -14.36 0.13 0.49
CA ALA A 44 -14.82 1.48 0.14
C ALA A 44 -14.45 1.89 -1.30
N TRP A 45 -13.34 1.37 -1.82
CA TRP A 45 -12.88 1.59 -3.20
C TRP A 45 -12.04 0.41 -3.70
N PRO A 46 -11.89 0.22 -5.02
CA PRO A 46 -10.99 -0.79 -5.56
C PRO A 46 -9.54 -0.35 -5.45
N VAL A 47 -8.65 -1.30 -5.19
CA VAL A 47 -7.20 -1.10 -5.07
C VAL A 47 -6.55 -1.49 -6.39
N PRO A 48 -5.79 -0.60 -7.05
CA PRO A 48 -4.97 -0.99 -8.19
C PRO A 48 -3.79 -1.82 -7.70
N LEU A 49 -3.67 -3.05 -8.21
CA LEU A 49 -2.56 -3.97 -7.92
C LEU A 49 -1.91 -4.43 -9.23
N PRO A 50 -0.61 -4.70 -9.24
CA PRO A 50 0.03 -5.37 -10.37
C PRO A 50 -0.62 -6.74 -10.63
N LYS A 51 -0.79 -7.09 -11.90
CA LYS A 51 -1.30 -8.40 -12.32
C LYS A 51 -0.42 -9.52 -11.76
N GLY A 52 -1.02 -10.46 -11.04
CA GLY A 52 -0.29 -11.57 -10.43
C GLY A 52 0.24 -11.29 -9.03
N SER A 53 0.03 -10.08 -8.48
CA SER A 53 0.28 -9.80 -7.07
C SER A 53 -0.92 -10.17 -6.21
N ASP A 54 -0.65 -10.77 -5.04
CA ASP A 54 -1.67 -11.10 -4.03
C ASP A 54 -1.35 -10.41 -2.69
N LEU A 55 -2.29 -9.61 -2.19
CA LEU A 55 -2.19 -8.89 -0.92
C LEU A 55 -2.11 -9.82 0.31
N ASN A 56 -2.58 -11.06 0.20
CA ASN A 56 -2.45 -12.08 1.25
C ASN A 56 -1.07 -12.73 1.23
N LEU A 57 -0.51 -12.98 0.04
CA LEU A 57 0.84 -13.49 -0.10
C LEU A 57 1.85 -12.47 0.44
N LEU A 58 1.73 -11.22 0.01
CA LEU A 58 2.56 -10.14 0.52
C LEU A 58 2.38 -9.91 2.03
N ARG A 59 1.16 -10.04 2.57
CA ARG A 59 0.95 -9.99 4.01
C ARG A 59 1.73 -11.10 4.72
N THR A 60 1.71 -12.31 4.16
CA THR A 60 2.41 -13.47 4.72
C THR A 60 3.92 -13.27 4.68
N GLU A 61 4.46 -12.74 3.57
CA GLU A 61 5.87 -12.37 3.45
C GLU A 61 6.29 -11.34 4.50
N LEU A 62 5.51 -10.26 4.66
CA LEU A 62 5.81 -9.20 5.62
C LEU A 62 5.71 -9.70 7.07
N LEU A 63 4.73 -10.55 7.38
CA LEU A 63 4.64 -11.21 8.70
C LEU A 63 5.83 -12.13 8.96
N ASN A 64 6.30 -12.88 7.96
CA ASN A 64 7.49 -13.72 8.07
C ASN A 64 8.77 -12.91 8.29
N LEU A 65 8.82 -11.67 7.78
CA LEU A 65 9.89 -10.71 8.04
C LEU A 65 9.80 -10.04 9.42
N GLY A 66 8.72 -10.30 10.18
CA GLY A 66 8.49 -9.72 11.50
C GLY A 66 7.83 -8.34 11.47
N ALA A 67 7.28 -7.91 10.34
CA ALA A 67 6.53 -6.66 10.27
C ALA A 67 5.13 -6.86 10.88
N GLU A 68 4.85 -6.17 11.99
CA GLU A 68 3.52 -6.17 12.61
C GLU A 68 2.59 -5.13 11.96
N TYR A 69 3.17 -3.97 11.64
CA TYR A 69 2.45 -2.85 11.07
C TYR A 69 3.20 -2.28 9.88
N VAL A 70 2.48 -2.08 8.78
CA VAL A 70 3.05 -1.56 7.54
C VAL A 70 2.30 -0.34 7.05
N CYS A 71 3.02 0.68 6.59
CA CYS A 71 2.41 1.77 5.88
C CYS A 71 1.90 1.30 4.52
N GLN A 72 0.59 1.42 4.37
CA GLN A 72 -0.14 0.84 3.27
C GLN A 72 -0.18 1.74 2.02
N LEU A 73 0.26 2.99 2.13
CA LEU A 73 0.05 4.00 1.10
C LEU A 73 0.79 3.69 -0.21
N ASP A 74 2.05 3.31 -0.17
CA ASP A 74 2.74 2.92 -1.41
C ASP A 74 2.39 1.50 -1.86
N LEU A 75 1.96 0.64 -0.95
CA LEU A 75 1.55 -0.74 -1.22
C LEU A 75 0.23 -0.83 -2.01
N LEU A 76 -0.71 0.08 -1.74
CA LEU A 76 -1.97 0.20 -2.50
C LEU A 76 -1.81 1.05 -3.77
N CYS A 77 -0.58 1.32 -4.20
CA CYS A 77 -0.29 2.07 -5.41
C CYS A 77 -0.94 3.48 -5.42
N LEU A 78 -1.07 4.15 -4.25
CA LEU A 78 -1.78 5.42 -4.14
C LEU A 78 -1.16 6.59 -4.93
N ARG A 79 0.06 6.41 -5.44
CA ARG A 79 0.73 7.37 -6.33
C ARG A 79 0.44 7.14 -7.81
N GLN A 80 -0.25 6.05 -8.17
CA GLN A 80 -0.50 5.70 -9.56
C GLN A 80 -1.94 6.04 -9.94
N ALA A 81 -2.11 7.06 -10.77
CA ALA A 81 -3.41 7.44 -11.33
C ALA A 81 -3.98 6.32 -12.24
N GLY A 82 -5.31 6.31 -12.38
CA GLY A 82 -6.02 5.39 -13.30
C GLY A 82 -6.73 4.24 -12.59
N GLY A 83 -7.06 4.38 -11.30
CA GLY A 83 -7.94 3.46 -10.59
C GLY A 83 -9.41 3.73 -10.91
N LEU A 84 -10.24 2.69 -10.82
CA LEU A 84 -11.69 2.87 -10.90
C LEU A 84 -12.16 3.68 -9.68
N ASN A 85 -12.89 4.78 -9.90
CA ASN A 85 -13.39 5.68 -8.86
C ASN A 85 -12.32 6.42 -8.04
N ASP A 86 -11.19 6.81 -8.66
CA ASP A 86 -10.17 7.67 -8.05
C ASP A 86 -10.78 8.96 -7.44
N ASP A 87 -11.89 9.44 -8.00
CA ASP A 87 -12.65 10.61 -7.54
C ASP A 87 -13.08 10.50 -6.06
N LEU A 88 -13.42 9.28 -5.60
CA LEU A 88 -13.85 9.03 -4.22
C LEU A 88 -12.74 9.30 -3.20
N ARG A 89 -11.50 9.46 -3.67
CA ARG A 89 -10.29 9.56 -2.84
C ARG A 89 -9.46 10.79 -3.13
N ALA A 90 -9.88 11.64 -4.07
CA ALA A 90 -9.15 12.84 -4.45
C ALA A 90 -8.78 13.72 -3.24
N MET A 91 -9.65 13.77 -2.22
CA MET A 91 -9.42 14.53 -1.00
C MET A 91 -8.37 13.90 -0.07
N GLU A 92 -8.34 12.56 0.03
CA GLU A 92 -7.32 11.80 0.75
C GLU A 92 -5.97 11.97 0.05
N TRP A 93 -5.93 11.75 -1.27
CA TRP A 93 -4.72 11.87 -2.09
C TRP A 93 -4.07 13.24 -2.05
N ARG A 94 -4.86 14.31 -2.03
CA ARG A 94 -4.34 15.69 -1.93
C ARG A 94 -3.44 15.89 -0.71
N VAL A 95 -3.69 15.16 0.38
CA VAL A 95 -2.89 15.24 1.60
C VAL A 95 -1.84 14.14 1.64
N ASP A 96 -2.22 12.93 1.25
CA ASP A 96 -1.42 11.74 1.44
C ASP A 96 -0.30 11.60 0.40
N VAL A 97 -0.54 11.94 -0.87
CA VAL A 97 0.49 11.85 -1.93
C VAL A 97 1.66 12.81 -1.65
N PRO A 98 1.46 14.09 -1.28
CA PRO A 98 2.58 14.97 -0.94
C PRO A 98 3.30 14.61 0.36
N THR A 99 2.64 13.88 1.26
CA THR A 99 3.20 13.54 2.59
C THR A 99 3.77 12.14 2.67
N ILE A 100 3.62 11.33 1.61
CA ILE A 100 4.05 9.93 1.55
C ILE A 100 5.55 9.73 1.74
N GLU A 101 6.38 10.71 1.35
CA GLU A 101 7.82 10.63 1.60
C GLU A 101 8.15 10.61 3.10
N ASN A 102 7.30 11.23 3.93
CA ASN A 102 7.52 11.25 5.37
C ASN A 102 7.47 9.85 5.96
N VAL A 103 6.76 8.91 5.32
CA VAL A 103 6.67 7.52 5.75
C VAL A 103 8.06 6.85 5.72
N TYR A 104 8.91 7.23 4.77
CA TYR A 104 10.27 6.69 4.60
C TYR A 104 11.32 7.39 5.44
N ARG A 105 11.00 8.57 5.99
CA ARG A 105 11.91 9.33 6.87
C ARG A 105 11.80 8.91 8.34
N MET A 106 10.84 8.04 8.66
CA MET A 106 10.65 7.49 10.00
C MET A 106 11.65 6.36 10.28
N PRO A 107 12.04 6.09 11.54
CA PRO A 107 13.07 5.11 11.91
C PRO A 107 12.68 3.63 11.71
N GLY A 108 11.68 3.34 10.87
CA GLY A 108 11.25 1.99 10.52
C GLY A 108 12.06 1.37 9.39
N GLN A 109 11.92 0.05 9.21
CA GLN A 109 12.51 -0.65 8.06
C GLN A 109 11.71 -0.39 6.79
N VAL A 110 12.40 -0.34 5.64
CA VAL A 110 11.78 -0.17 4.32
C VAL A 110 11.99 -1.44 3.50
N VAL A 111 10.90 -2.08 3.09
CA VAL A 111 10.92 -3.22 2.16
C VAL A 111 10.66 -2.70 0.75
N CYS A 112 11.56 -3.01 -0.19
CA CYS A 112 11.49 -2.54 -1.56
C CYS A 112 11.21 -3.68 -2.53
N TYR A 113 10.09 -3.62 -3.26
CA TYR A 113 9.73 -4.56 -4.32
C TYR A 113 10.02 -3.97 -5.70
N PHE A 114 11.11 -4.40 -6.33
CA PHE A 114 11.56 -3.83 -7.62
C PHE A 114 10.76 -4.27 -8.85
N SER A 115 9.94 -5.32 -8.75
CA SER A 115 9.19 -5.89 -9.89
C SER A 115 7.68 -5.76 -9.75
N GLY A 116 7.19 -4.67 -9.16
CA GLY A 116 5.76 -4.47 -8.96
C GLY A 116 5.19 -5.47 -7.96
N LEU A 117 5.67 -5.41 -6.71
CA LEU A 117 5.02 -6.08 -5.58
C LEU A 117 5.03 -7.63 -5.68
N GLY A 118 6.20 -8.21 -5.95
CA GLY A 118 6.42 -9.66 -5.88
C GLY A 118 6.01 -10.45 -7.14
N ARG A 119 5.83 -9.81 -8.30
CA ARG A 119 5.64 -10.54 -9.56
C ARG A 119 6.86 -11.43 -9.80
N PRO A 120 6.67 -12.70 -10.23
CA PRO A 120 7.77 -13.49 -10.76
C PRO A 120 8.40 -12.74 -11.94
N LEU A 121 9.73 -12.69 -11.98
CA LEU A 121 10.52 -12.10 -13.07
C LEU A 121 10.29 -12.84 -14.39
#